data_AF-A0A3G8WL28-F1
#
_entry.id   AF-A0A3G8WL28-F1
#
_cell.length_a   1.000
_cell.length_b   1.000
_cell.length_c   1.000
_cell.angle_alpha   90.00
_cell.angle_beta   90.00
_cell.angle_gamma   90.00
#
_symmetry.space_group_name_H-M   'P 1'
#
loop_
_entity.id
_entity.type
_entity.pdbx_description
1 polymer ?
#
loop_
_entity_poly.entity_id
_entity_poly.type
_entity_poly.pdbx_seq_one_letter_code
_entity_poly.pdbx_strand_id
1 'polypeptide(L)'
;MIRRFSQLLTLFRDVFMFLKLRYLHPYKAPADKTILVDFKNPNLYHRYFYNLLKTFRIAGYYVHYPMSFSKFRNLRNGDIYIALLFKEKGLIDIRNKKVKHHIAILNDEMFSADYYKTYFVDQNAEMNSYHVPMSFHPYMYHYGHWNRPLPPVGRRKNAVFAFGNFDRTAYKKIHRAPFHIINRADLIDFLGTKPNFISVKSREYLTNLIEEDIDGRIVFAEKCHFEIQGEKVREHLSHFRYFLCCPGVFAPLSHNFVEALSANCVPVIQKHTLILYTLPCSKIETQ
;
A
#
# COMPACT_ATOMS: atom_id res chain seq x y z
N MET A 1 -35.63 -9.72 -12.80
CA MET A 1 -36.17 -8.82 -11.75
C MET A 1 -35.17 -8.60 -10.61
N ILE A 2 -34.58 -9.65 -10.04
CA ILE A 2 -33.62 -9.61 -8.90
C ILE A 2 -32.40 -8.71 -9.15
N ARG A 3 -31.78 -8.76 -10.35
CA ARG A 3 -30.59 -7.94 -10.69
C ARG A 3 -30.88 -6.43 -10.77
N ARG A 4 -32.08 -6.03 -11.21
CA ARG A 4 -32.46 -4.61 -11.27
C ARG A 4 -32.72 -4.07 -9.87
N PHE A 5 -33.34 -4.88 -9.01
CA PHE A 5 -33.56 -4.53 -7.61
C PHE A 5 -32.24 -4.34 -6.84
N SER A 6 -31.26 -5.23 -7.02
CA SER A 6 -29.94 -5.08 -6.38
C SER A 6 -29.17 -3.86 -6.87
N GLN A 7 -29.29 -3.51 -8.16
CA GLN A 7 -28.71 -2.28 -8.72
C GLN A 7 -29.34 -1.02 -8.13
N LEU A 8 -30.66 -0.99 -7.97
CA LEU A 8 -31.38 0.11 -7.32
C LEU A 8 -30.97 0.25 -5.86
N LEU A 9 -30.93 -0.84 -5.10
CA LEU A 9 -30.49 -0.83 -3.70
C LEU A 9 -29.06 -0.30 -3.55
N THR A 10 -28.17 -0.71 -4.46
CA THR A 10 -26.79 -0.21 -4.51
C THR A 10 -26.75 1.29 -4.80
N LEU A 11 -27.57 1.77 -5.73
CA LEU A 11 -27.68 3.20 -6.04
C LEU A 11 -28.21 4.01 -4.85
N PHE A 12 -29.26 3.56 -4.18
CA PHE A 12 -29.78 4.23 -2.98
C PHE A 12 -28.72 4.31 -1.87
N ARG A 13 -27.98 3.22 -1.65
CA ARG A 13 -26.87 3.19 -0.68
C ARG A 13 -25.75 4.17 -1.05
N ASP A 14 -25.42 4.26 -2.34
CA ASP A 14 -24.40 5.18 -2.84
C ASP A 14 -24.84 6.64 -2.66
N VAL A 15 -26.09 6.96 -3.02
CA VAL A 15 -26.66 8.30 -2.83
C VAL A 15 -26.64 8.70 -1.36
N PHE A 16 -27.11 7.83 -0.48
CA PHE A 16 -27.10 8.08 0.96
C PHE A 16 -25.69 8.32 1.50
N MET A 17 -24.73 7.46 1.13
CA MET A 17 -23.33 7.60 1.55
C MET A 17 -22.71 8.90 1.03
N PHE A 18 -22.97 9.26 -0.23
CA PHE A 18 -22.49 10.51 -0.82
C PHE A 18 -23.05 11.73 -0.09
N LEU A 19 -24.36 11.78 0.14
CA LEU A 19 -25.00 12.88 0.87
C LEU A 19 -24.47 12.98 2.31
N LYS A 20 -24.28 11.84 2.99
CA LYS A 20 -23.68 11.80 4.33
C LYS A 20 -22.27 12.38 4.33
N LEU A 21 -21.40 11.95 3.41
CA LEU A 21 -20.02 12.45 3.32
C LEU A 21 -19.98 13.93 2.92
N ARG A 22 -20.90 14.37 2.06
CA ARG A 22 -20.96 15.75 1.58
C ARG A 22 -21.52 16.73 2.61
N TYR A 23 -22.47 16.33 3.45
CA TYR A 23 -23.18 17.28 4.32
C TYR A 23 -23.01 17.03 5.82
N LEU A 24 -22.79 15.79 6.24
CA LEU A 24 -22.85 15.38 7.64
C LEU A 24 -21.49 15.13 8.29
N HIS A 25 -20.38 15.35 7.57
CA HIS A 25 -19.03 15.25 8.12
C HIS A 25 -18.43 16.63 8.40
N PRO A 26 -18.61 17.18 9.62
CA PRO A 26 -17.93 18.39 10.04
C PRO A 26 -16.49 18.05 10.37
N TYR A 27 -15.58 18.30 9.44
CA TYR A 27 -14.17 18.47 9.77
C TYR A 27 -13.80 19.92 9.51
N LYS A 28 -13.29 20.60 10.54
CA LYS A 28 -12.70 21.93 10.41
C LYS A 28 -11.31 21.75 9.82
N ALA A 29 -11.10 22.29 8.62
CA ALA A 29 -9.79 22.32 7.99
C ALA A 29 -8.84 23.19 8.83
N PRO A 30 -7.61 22.74 9.13
CA PRO A 30 -6.53 23.63 9.57
C PRO A 30 -6.26 24.65 8.45
N ALA A 31 -6.01 25.91 8.82
CA ALA A 31 -5.78 26.98 7.85
C ALA A 31 -4.48 26.80 7.05
N ASP A 32 -3.49 26.14 7.65
CA ASP A 32 -2.09 26.08 7.22
C ASP A 32 -1.68 24.71 6.65
N LYS A 33 -2.53 23.70 6.71
CA LYS A 33 -2.24 22.34 6.22
C LYS A 33 -3.39 21.77 5.41
N THR A 34 -3.72 22.39 4.28
CA THR A 34 -4.78 21.91 3.38
C THR A 34 -4.25 21.62 1.98
N ILE A 35 -4.47 20.40 1.49
CA ILE A 35 -4.22 20.03 0.09
C ILE A 35 -5.53 19.95 -0.69
N LEU A 36 -5.53 20.50 -1.91
CA LEU A 36 -6.60 20.31 -2.89
C LEU A 36 -6.22 19.16 -3.82
N VAL A 37 -7.09 18.17 -3.97
CA VAL A 37 -6.87 17.04 -4.88
C VAL A 37 -7.66 17.27 -6.17
N ASP A 38 -6.97 17.37 -7.29
CA ASP A 38 -7.53 17.57 -8.64
C ASP A 38 -6.99 16.54 -9.63
N PHE A 39 -7.35 15.27 -9.38
CA PHE A 39 -7.04 14.18 -10.29
C PHE A 39 -8.17 13.94 -11.28
N LYS A 40 -7.83 13.88 -12.56
CA LYS A 40 -8.71 13.46 -13.66
C LYS A 40 -8.91 11.95 -13.61
N ASN A 41 -7.84 11.16 -13.47
CA ASN A 41 -7.87 9.70 -13.62
C ASN A 41 -7.22 8.94 -12.45
N PRO A 42 -7.72 9.08 -11.21
CA PRO A 42 -7.12 8.44 -10.02
C PRO A 42 -7.09 6.90 -10.08
N ASN A 43 -7.95 6.27 -10.90
CA ASN A 43 -7.99 4.82 -11.07
C ASN A 43 -6.68 4.26 -11.68
N LEU A 44 -5.92 5.07 -12.42
CA LEU A 44 -4.64 4.65 -12.99
C LEU A 44 -3.61 4.29 -11.91
N TYR A 45 -3.73 4.89 -10.73
CA TYR A 45 -2.77 4.71 -9.63
C TYR A 45 -3.26 3.69 -8.60
N HIS A 46 -4.45 3.10 -8.77
CA HIS A 46 -4.99 2.02 -7.92
C HIS A 46 -4.78 2.29 -6.41
N ARG A 47 -4.20 1.32 -5.69
CA ARG A 47 -3.88 1.40 -4.26
C ARG A 47 -2.93 2.54 -3.88
N TYR A 48 -2.08 3.00 -4.80
CA TYR A 48 -1.12 4.07 -4.54
C TYR A 48 -1.83 5.41 -4.32
N PHE A 49 -2.98 5.61 -4.99
CA PHE A 49 -3.79 6.80 -4.77
C PHE A 49 -4.36 6.86 -3.34
N TYR A 50 -4.88 5.75 -2.83
CA TYR A 50 -5.31 5.68 -1.42
C TYR A 50 -4.15 5.95 -0.46
N ASN A 51 -3.02 5.28 -0.67
CA ASN A 51 -1.85 5.41 0.21
C ASN A 51 -1.27 6.83 0.21
N LEU A 52 -1.24 7.51 -0.94
CA LEU A 52 -0.87 8.92 -1.05
C LEU A 52 -1.71 9.80 -0.12
N LEU A 53 -3.03 9.78 -0.31
CA LEU A 53 -3.94 10.65 0.46
C LEU A 53 -3.92 10.28 1.95
N LYS A 54 -3.75 9.00 2.27
CA LYS A 54 -3.57 8.52 3.64
C LYS A 54 -2.30 9.04 4.29
N THR A 55 -1.17 9.07 3.57
CA THR A 55 0.09 9.62 4.08
C THR A 55 -0.05 11.11 4.40
N PHE A 56 -0.70 11.90 3.53
CA PHE A 56 -1.00 13.30 3.83
C PHE A 56 -1.84 13.45 5.11
N ARG A 57 -2.87 12.62 5.29
CA ARG A 57 -3.64 12.62 6.55
C ARG A 57 -2.81 12.27 7.77
N ILE A 58 -1.91 11.29 7.67
CA ILE A 58 -1.00 10.92 8.77
C ILE A 58 -0.05 12.08 9.09
N ALA A 59 0.44 12.80 8.08
CA ALA A 59 1.27 13.99 8.23
C ALA A 59 0.51 15.24 8.73
N GLY A 60 -0.78 15.11 9.05
CA GLY A 60 -1.62 16.17 9.61
C GLY A 60 -2.25 17.11 8.59
N TYR A 61 -2.16 16.81 7.30
CA TYR A 61 -2.83 17.60 6.27
C TYR A 61 -4.32 17.30 6.23
N TYR A 62 -5.11 18.32 5.92
CA TYR A 62 -6.48 18.20 5.51
C TYR A 62 -6.56 17.94 4.01
N VAL A 63 -7.22 16.85 3.63
CA VAL A 63 -7.31 16.41 2.24
C VAL A 63 -8.67 16.77 1.69
N HIS A 64 -8.71 17.83 0.87
CA HIS A 64 -9.92 18.28 0.20
C HIS A 64 -9.97 17.72 -1.23
N TYR A 65 -10.94 16.88 -1.51
CA TYR A 65 -11.13 16.25 -2.82
C TYR A 65 -12.57 16.45 -3.34
N PRO A 66 -12.89 17.65 -3.85
CA PRO A 66 -14.25 17.98 -4.28
C PRO A 66 -14.65 17.08 -5.45
N MET A 67 -15.86 16.52 -5.40
CA MET A 67 -16.32 15.60 -6.43
C MET A 67 -17.84 15.59 -6.63
N SER A 68 -18.23 15.25 -7.86
CA SER A 68 -19.62 14.95 -8.23
C SER A 68 -20.02 13.55 -7.75
N PHE A 69 -21.33 13.28 -7.74
CA PHE A 69 -21.85 11.95 -7.41
C PHE A 69 -21.35 10.87 -8.37
N SER A 70 -21.23 11.20 -9.66
CA SER A 70 -20.69 10.28 -10.69
C SER A 70 -19.26 9.88 -10.38
N LYS A 71 -18.38 10.86 -10.10
CA LYS A 71 -16.98 10.61 -9.72
C LYS A 71 -16.90 9.78 -8.44
N PHE A 72 -17.67 10.13 -7.40
CA PHE A 72 -17.77 9.33 -6.18
C PHE A 72 -18.11 7.86 -6.46
N ARG A 73 -19.17 7.60 -7.24
CA ARG A 73 -19.64 6.24 -7.55
C ARG A 73 -18.60 5.45 -8.33
N ASN A 74 -17.96 6.08 -9.32
CA ASN A 74 -16.90 5.46 -10.12
C ASN A 74 -15.72 5.02 -9.25
N LEU A 75 -15.28 5.88 -8.32
CA LEU A 75 -14.17 5.57 -7.42
C LEU A 75 -14.54 4.50 -6.38
N ARG A 76 -15.76 4.59 -5.82
CA ARG A 76 -16.23 3.67 -4.78
C ARG A 76 -16.47 2.25 -5.29
N ASN A 77 -16.96 2.12 -6.52
CA ASN A 77 -17.38 0.83 -7.08
C ASN A 77 -16.36 0.26 -8.09
N GLY A 78 -15.32 1.01 -8.43
CA GLY A 78 -14.26 0.59 -9.37
C GLY A 78 -13.18 -0.25 -8.69
N ASP A 79 -12.28 0.41 -7.95
CA ASP A 79 -11.14 -0.25 -7.29
C ASP A 79 -11.39 -0.39 -5.78
N ILE A 80 -11.14 -1.59 -5.25
CA ILE A 80 -11.41 -1.93 -3.85
C ILE A 80 -10.60 -1.09 -2.85
N TYR A 81 -9.39 -0.66 -3.23
CA TYR A 81 -8.50 0.12 -2.39
C TYR A 81 -8.84 1.61 -2.47
N ILE A 82 -9.18 2.12 -3.65
CA ILE A 82 -9.68 3.49 -3.79
C ILE A 82 -10.99 3.67 -3.00
N ALA A 83 -11.84 2.64 -2.98
CA ALA A 83 -13.06 2.66 -2.18
C ALA A 83 -12.83 2.88 -0.67
N LEU A 84 -11.62 2.60 -0.14
CA LEU A 84 -11.26 2.85 1.25
C LEU A 84 -11.28 4.35 1.59
N LEU A 85 -11.08 5.24 0.62
CA LEU A 85 -11.17 6.70 0.79
C LEU A 85 -12.50 7.13 1.44
N PHE A 86 -13.58 6.41 1.12
CA PHE A 86 -14.93 6.72 1.59
C PHE A 86 -15.36 5.92 2.82
N LYS A 87 -14.60 4.87 3.18
CA LYS A 87 -14.87 4.03 4.35
C LYS A 87 -14.19 4.56 5.61
N GLU A 88 -13.12 5.32 5.44
CA GLU A 88 -12.36 5.86 6.56
C GLU A 88 -12.88 7.26 6.95
N LYS A 89 -13.28 7.40 8.21
CA LYS A 89 -13.86 8.65 8.72
C LYS A 89 -12.82 9.77 8.68
N GLY A 90 -13.14 10.83 7.94
CA GLY A 90 -12.31 12.03 7.88
C GLY A 90 -11.00 11.84 7.13
N LEU A 91 -10.87 10.83 6.28
CA LEU A 91 -9.73 10.67 5.39
C LEU A 91 -9.74 11.73 4.27
N ILE A 92 -10.91 12.03 3.69
CA ILE A 92 -11.10 13.08 2.69
C ILE A 92 -12.34 13.93 2.99
N ASP A 93 -12.34 15.16 2.49
CA ASP A 93 -13.53 15.99 2.35
C ASP A 93 -13.96 16.10 0.89
N ILE A 94 -15.20 15.74 0.58
CA ILE A 94 -15.74 15.72 -0.79
C ILE A 94 -16.62 16.92 -1.14
N ARG A 95 -16.75 17.89 -0.24
CA ARG A 95 -17.64 19.05 -0.41
C ARG A 95 -17.20 19.92 -1.58
N ASN A 96 -18.16 20.43 -2.36
CA ASN A 96 -17.89 21.48 -3.34
C ASN A 96 -17.95 22.85 -2.65
N LYS A 97 -17.03 23.11 -1.72
CA LYS A 97 -16.86 24.42 -1.11
C LYS A 97 -15.53 24.98 -1.58
N LYS A 98 -15.50 26.26 -1.97
CA LYS A 98 -14.22 26.95 -2.21
C LYS A 98 -13.44 26.92 -0.90
N VAL A 99 -12.33 26.19 -0.88
CA VAL A 99 -11.37 26.25 0.21
C VAL A 99 -10.63 27.57 0.05
N LYS A 100 -10.76 28.46 1.05
CA LYS A 100 -10.19 29.81 0.99
C LYS A 100 -8.65 29.81 0.98
N HIS A 101 -8.04 28.80 1.59
CA HIS A 101 -6.59 28.63 1.71
C HIS A 101 -6.24 27.16 1.49
N HIS A 102 -5.43 26.88 0.47
CA HIS A 102 -4.78 25.59 0.30
C HIS A 102 -3.30 25.86 0.07
N ILE A 103 -2.45 25.02 0.65
CA ILE A 103 -0.99 25.17 0.54
C ILE A 103 -0.44 24.45 -0.69
N ALA A 104 -1.22 23.53 -1.28
CA ALA A 104 -0.83 22.75 -2.45
C ALA A 104 -2.06 22.28 -3.24
N ILE A 105 -1.93 22.19 -4.56
CA ILE A 105 -2.82 21.41 -5.43
C ILE A 105 -2.07 20.13 -5.82
N LEU A 106 -2.72 18.98 -5.73
CA LEU A 106 -2.21 17.70 -6.23
C LEU A 106 -2.98 17.32 -7.49
N ASN A 107 -2.28 17.16 -8.61
CA ASN A 107 -2.86 16.77 -9.90
C ASN A 107 -2.06 15.63 -10.55
N ASP A 108 -2.58 15.10 -11.66
CA ASP A 108 -1.95 13.98 -12.39
C ASP A 108 -0.55 14.30 -12.93
N GLU A 109 -0.24 15.56 -13.26
CA GLU A 109 1.03 15.97 -13.86
C GLU A 109 2.18 15.98 -12.84
N MET A 110 1.85 16.05 -11.55
CA MET A 110 2.81 15.98 -10.46
C MET A 110 3.23 14.55 -10.12
N PHE A 111 2.78 13.54 -10.87
CA PHE A 111 3.02 12.13 -10.58
C PHE A 111 4.02 11.55 -11.57
N SER A 112 5.24 11.29 -11.11
CA SER A 112 6.25 10.54 -11.86
C SER A 112 6.24 9.07 -11.45
N ALA A 113 6.44 8.18 -12.43
CA ALA A 113 6.79 6.78 -12.16
C ALA A 113 8.27 6.62 -11.80
N ASP A 114 9.11 7.61 -12.14
CA ASP A 114 10.55 7.61 -11.90
C ASP A 114 10.87 8.48 -10.67
N TYR A 115 11.04 7.83 -9.52
CA TYR A 115 11.26 8.50 -8.25
C TYR A 115 12.68 8.78 -7.89
N TYR A 116 13.55 7.83 -8.21
CA TYR A 116 14.94 8.01 -7.87
C TYR A 116 15.63 8.87 -8.89
N LYS A 117 14.96 9.32 -9.97
CA LYS A 117 15.45 10.45 -10.74
C LYS A 117 15.83 11.60 -9.81
N THR A 118 14.95 12.01 -8.90
CA THR A 118 15.26 13.10 -7.96
C THR A 118 16.51 12.79 -7.15
N TYR A 119 16.68 11.56 -6.64
CA TYR A 119 17.79 11.21 -5.75
C TYR A 119 19.12 10.89 -6.48
N PHE A 120 19.08 10.01 -7.48
CA PHE A 120 20.24 9.51 -8.22
C PHE A 120 20.64 10.38 -9.42
N VAL A 121 19.68 11.09 -10.05
CA VAL A 121 19.95 11.93 -11.23
C VAL A 121 20.03 13.40 -10.83
N ASP A 122 19.01 13.90 -10.13
CA ASP A 122 18.86 15.31 -9.78
C ASP A 122 19.48 15.64 -8.39
N GLN A 123 20.17 14.69 -7.76
CA GLN A 123 20.93 14.86 -6.50
C GLN A 123 20.12 15.43 -5.31
N ASN A 124 18.82 15.15 -5.25
CA ASN A 124 17.84 15.73 -4.34
C ASN A 124 17.80 17.26 -4.36
N ALA A 125 18.12 17.89 -5.49
CA ALA A 125 18.08 19.34 -5.62
C ALA A 125 16.66 19.91 -5.76
N GLU A 126 15.61 19.08 -5.84
CA GLU A 126 14.23 19.53 -5.94
C GLU A 126 13.75 20.22 -4.66
N MET A 127 13.73 21.55 -4.69
CA MET A 127 13.05 22.37 -3.68
C MET A 127 11.52 22.19 -3.78
N ASN A 128 10.82 22.22 -2.65
CA ASN A 128 9.35 22.13 -2.55
C ASN A 128 8.74 20.78 -2.98
N SER A 129 9.45 19.68 -2.76
CA SER A 129 8.97 18.33 -3.04
C SER A 129 8.41 17.64 -1.78
N TYR A 130 7.35 16.84 -1.96
CA TYR A 130 6.84 15.93 -0.92
C TYR A 130 7.14 14.49 -1.32
N HIS A 131 8.03 13.84 -0.59
CA HIS A 131 8.35 12.44 -0.82
C HIS A 131 7.36 11.54 -0.10
N VAL A 132 6.57 10.79 -0.87
CA VAL A 132 5.69 9.77 -0.31
C VAL A 132 6.55 8.57 0.10
N PRO A 133 6.60 8.19 1.38
CA PRO A 133 7.38 7.04 1.80
C PRO A 133 6.81 5.78 1.14
N MET A 134 7.65 4.75 1.01
CA MET A 134 7.13 3.42 0.75
C MET A 134 6.04 3.11 1.80
N SER A 135 4.98 2.45 1.35
CA SER A 135 3.73 2.36 2.12
C SER A 135 3.40 0.91 2.43
N PHE A 136 2.84 0.67 3.62
CA PHE A 136 2.18 -0.61 3.95
C PHE A 136 1.06 -0.95 2.97
N HIS A 137 0.59 -2.20 3.02
CA HIS A 137 -0.64 -2.57 2.33
C HIS A 137 -1.82 -1.66 2.78
N PRO A 138 -2.71 -1.18 1.86
CA PRO A 138 -3.80 -0.26 2.20
C PRO A 138 -4.66 -0.67 3.39
N TYR A 139 -4.97 -1.97 3.50
CA TYR A 139 -5.74 -2.49 4.63
C TYR A 139 -5.03 -2.33 5.98
N MET A 140 -3.70 -2.37 6.02
CA MET A 140 -2.97 -2.13 7.27
C MET A 140 -3.11 -0.69 7.74
N TYR A 141 -3.17 0.28 6.83
CA TYR A 141 -3.50 1.67 7.18
C TYR A 141 -4.95 1.82 7.59
N HIS A 142 -5.87 1.28 6.79
CA HIS A 142 -7.31 1.42 7.00
C HIS A 142 -7.76 0.86 8.35
N TYR A 143 -7.23 -0.31 8.74
CA TYR A 143 -7.58 -0.98 10.00
C TYR A 143 -6.61 -0.64 11.16
N GLY A 144 -5.68 0.29 10.96
CA GLY A 144 -4.74 0.72 11.99
C GLY A 144 -3.83 -0.41 12.49
N HIS A 145 -3.36 -1.29 11.61
CA HIS A 145 -2.42 -2.36 11.93
C HIS A 145 -0.96 -1.91 11.82
N TRP A 146 -0.69 -0.92 10.96
CA TRP A 146 0.64 -0.41 10.62
C TRP A 146 1.44 0.12 11.83
N ASN A 147 0.75 0.66 12.84
CA ASN A 147 1.35 1.27 14.03
C ASN A 147 1.03 0.54 15.34
N ARG A 148 0.46 -0.68 15.28
CA ARG A 148 0.20 -1.45 16.51
C ARG A 148 1.50 -1.73 17.26
N PRO A 149 1.54 -1.64 18.59
CA PRO A 149 2.68 -2.10 19.36
C PRO A 149 2.98 -3.57 19.03
N LEU A 150 4.26 -3.90 18.91
CA LEU A 150 4.68 -5.29 18.75
C LEU A 150 4.87 -5.92 20.12
N PRO A 151 4.47 -7.20 20.30
CA PRO A 151 4.79 -7.90 21.52
C PRO A 151 6.33 -8.00 21.66
N PRO A 152 6.84 -8.06 22.90
CA PRO A 152 8.23 -8.43 23.13
C PRO A 152 8.49 -9.77 22.48
N VAL A 153 9.39 -9.79 21.50
CA VAL A 153 9.93 -11.02 20.94
C VAL A 153 11.23 -11.31 21.65
N GLY A 154 11.44 -12.59 21.98
CA GLY A 154 12.70 -13.09 22.50
C GLY A 154 13.81 -13.05 21.45
N ARG A 155 14.59 -14.12 21.34
CA ARG A 155 15.64 -14.19 20.32
C ARG A 155 15.03 -14.31 18.92
N ARG A 156 15.33 -13.34 18.05
CA ARG A 156 15.01 -13.42 16.61
C ARG A 156 15.76 -14.58 15.96
N LYS A 157 15.08 -15.29 15.06
CA LYS A 157 15.66 -16.36 14.26
C LYS A 157 16.55 -15.77 13.17
N ASN A 158 17.77 -16.27 13.03
CA ASN A 158 18.70 -15.93 11.95
C ASN A 158 18.32 -16.68 10.67
N ALA A 159 17.06 -16.56 10.26
CA ALA A 159 16.49 -17.20 9.10
C ALA A 159 15.94 -16.15 8.14
N VAL A 160 15.85 -16.51 6.86
CA VAL A 160 15.17 -15.71 5.83
C VAL A 160 13.71 -16.13 5.78
N PHE A 161 12.80 -15.20 6.05
CA PHE A 161 11.36 -15.43 5.91
C PHE A 161 10.82 -14.80 4.63
N ALA A 162 9.83 -15.42 4.02
CA ALA A 162 9.05 -14.84 2.93
C ALA A 162 7.59 -15.31 3.03
N PHE A 163 6.64 -14.43 2.71
CA PHE A 163 5.25 -14.82 2.55
C PHE A 163 4.57 -14.06 1.42
N GLY A 164 3.51 -14.64 0.86
CA GLY A 164 2.67 -13.94 -0.11
C GLY A 164 1.99 -14.86 -1.10
N ASN A 165 1.39 -14.24 -2.12
CA ASN A 165 0.85 -14.97 -3.26
C ASN A 165 1.98 -15.30 -4.25
N PHE A 166 2.13 -16.58 -4.55
CA PHE A 166 3.10 -17.12 -5.51
C PHE A 166 2.43 -17.91 -6.64
N ASP A 167 1.15 -17.63 -6.91
CA ASP A 167 0.39 -18.24 -7.99
C ASP A 167 1.06 -18.04 -9.36
N ARG A 168 1.70 -19.10 -9.87
CA ARG A 168 2.40 -19.11 -11.16
C ARG A 168 1.58 -18.52 -12.31
N THR A 169 0.25 -18.64 -12.29
CA THR A 169 -0.64 -18.13 -13.35
C THR A 169 -0.72 -16.60 -13.35
N ALA A 170 -0.82 -16.00 -12.17
CA ALA A 170 -0.85 -14.55 -12.02
C ALA A 170 0.47 -13.89 -12.49
N TYR A 171 1.59 -14.58 -12.28
CA TYR A 171 2.93 -14.06 -12.57
C TYR A 171 3.42 -14.31 -14.02
N LYS A 172 2.76 -15.17 -14.81
CA LYS A 172 3.05 -15.32 -16.26
C LYS A 172 2.92 -14.01 -17.06
N LYS A 173 2.12 -13.05 -16.57
CA LYS A 173 1.91 -11.75 -17.24
C LYS A 173 3.02 -10.72 -16.93
N ILE A 174 3.93 -11.01 -16.01
CA ILE A 174 4.98 -10.05 -15.58
C ILE A 174 5.99 -9.74 -16.68
N HIS A 175 6.26 -10.67 -17.60
CA HIS A 175 7.14 -10.40 -18.75
C HIS A 175 6.63 -9.27 -19.66
N ARG A 176 5.39 -8.81 -19.48
CA ARG A 176 4.82 -7.65 -20.19
C ARG A 176 5.00 -6.33 -19.44
N ALA A 177 5.44 -6.37 -18.18
CA ALA A 177 5.73 -5.17 -17.42
C ALA A 177 7.07 -4.58 -17.88
N PRO A 178 7.24 -3.24 -17.90
CA PRO A 178 8.47 -2.59 -18.37
C PRO A 178 9.65 -2.74 -17.40
N PHE A 179 9.57 -3.65 -16.42
CA PHE A 179 10.52 -3.78 -15.32
C PHE A 179 11.31 -5.07 -15.43
N HIS A 180 12.63 -4.96 -15.30
CA HIS A 180 13.54 -6.10 -15.28
C HIS A 180 13.61 -6.71 -13.86
N ILE A 181 12.53 -7.39 -13.46
CA ILE A 181 12.40 -8.05 -12.15
C ILE A 181 12.36 -9.57 -12.29
N ILE A 182 12.91 -10.25 -11.29
CA ILE A 182 12.83 -11.71 -11.21
C ILE A 182 11.38 -12.10 -10.91
N ASN A 183 10.86 -13.07 -11.65
CA ASN A 183 9.55 -13.64 -11.39
C ASN A 183 9.55 -14.36 -10.03
N ARG A 184 8.56 -14.07 -9.19
CA ARG A 184 8.37 -14.72 -7.88
C ARG A 184 8.29 -16.25 -7.95
N ALA A 185 7.67 -16.78 -9.00
CA ALA A 185 7.58 -18.23 -9.21
C ALA A 185 8.98 -18.84 -9.41
N ASP A 186 9.77 -18.27 -10.30
CA ASP A 186 11.14 -18.71 -10.58
C ASP A 186 12.03 -18.62 -9.34
N LEU A 187 11.86 -17.56 -8.54
CA LEU A 187 12.57 -17.38 -7.28
C LEU A 187 12.22 -18.50 -6.28
N ILE A 188 10.95 -18.88 -6.17
CA ILE A 188 10.55 -20.02 -5.34
C ILE A 188 11.11 -21.33 -5.86
N ASP A 189 11.01 -21.57 -7.17
CA ASP A 189 11.48 -22.81 -7.75
C ASP A 189 12.99 -22.96 -7.52
N PHE A 190 13.76 -21.87 -7.68
CA PHE A 190 15.18 -21.83 -7.33
C PHE A 190 15.45 -22.09 -5.84
N LEU A 191 14.75 -21.38 -4.94
CA LEU A 191 14.97 -21.51 -3.49
C LEU A 191 14.51 -22.87 -2.96
N GLY A 192 13.48 -23.47 -3.56
CA GLY A 192 12.96 -24.79 -3.23
C GLY A 192 13.94 -25.93 -3.47
N THR A 193 14.95 -25.72 -4.32
CA THR A 193 16.05 -26.69 -4.52
C THR A 193 17.11 -26.66 -3.42
N LYS A 194 17.06 -25.69 -2.50
CA LYS A 194 18.10 -25.53 -1.47
C LYS A 194 17.83 -26.47 -0.29
N PRO A 195 18.87 -27.13 0.26
CA PRO A 195 18.70 -28.10 1.36
C PRO A 195 18.20 -27.46 2.67
N ASN A 196 18.33 -26.14 2.81
CA ASN A 196 17.88 -25.38 3.97
C ASN A 196 16.50 -24.70 3.77
N PHE A 197 15.78 -25.04 2.69
CA PHE A 197 14.45 -24.50 2.40
C PHE A 197 13.35 -25.22 3.21
N ILE A 198 12.41 -24.45 3.73
CA ILE A 198 11.24 -24.92 4.48
C ILE A 198 10.00 -24.29 3.84
N SER A 199 9.13 -25.15 3.30
CA SER A 199 7.81 -24.73 2.81
C SER A 199 6.76 -24.91 3.91
N VAL A 200 6.19 -23.80 4.37
CA VAL A 200 5.21 -23.78 5.45
C VAL A 200 3.82 -24.04 4.88
N LYS A 201 3.20 -25.16 5.30
CA LYS A 201 1.93 -25.65 4.77
C LYS A 201 0.70 -25.29 5.60
N SER A 202 0.88 -24.77 6.81
CA SER A 202 -0.25 -24.36 7.66
C SER A 202 0.16 -23.27 8.65
N ARG A 203 -0.83 -22.57 9.21
CA ARG A 203 -0.62 -21.59 10.27
C ARG A 203 -0.03 -22.22 11.52
N GLU A 204 -0.52 -23.39 11.91
CA GLU A 204 -0.01 -24.14 13.06
C GLU A 204 1.47 -24.51 12.87
N TYR A 205 1.84 -24.95 11.67
CA TYR A 205 3.24 -25.26 11.37
C TYR A 205 4.13 -24.02 11.45
N LEU A 206 3.66 -22.86 10.99
CA LEU A 206 4.40 -21.60 11.16
C LEU A 206 4.63 -21.27 12.64
N THR A 207 3.60 -21.42 13.47
CA THR A 207 3.70 -21.15 14.92
C THR A 207 4.71 -22.09 15.57
N ASN A 208 4.67 -23.38 15.26
CA ASN A 208 5.61 -24.35 15.81
C ASN A 208 7.06 -24.08 15.36
N LEU A 209 7.26 -23.74 14.07
CA LEU A 209 8.58 -23.37 13.53
C LEU A 209 9.21 -22.16 14.23
N ILE A 210 8.40 -21.22 14.72
CA ILE A 210 8.88 -20.04 15.45
C ILE A 210 9.47 -20.44 16.82
N GLU A 211 9.05 -21.57 17.39
CA GLU A 211 9.61 -22.08 18.65
C GLU A 211 10.87 -22.92 18.42
N GLU A 212 11.06 -23.50 17.23
CA GLU A 212 12.23 -24.32 16.86
C GLU A 212 13.50 -23.51 16.56
N ASP A 213 14.67 -24.15 16.60
CA ASP A 213 15.91 -23.55 16.10
C ASP A 213 16.02 -23.71 14.57
N ILE A 214 15.67 -22.62 13.89
CA ILE A 214 15.63 -22.55 12.43
C ILE A 214 16.69 -21.61 11.86
N ASP A 215 17.75 -21.31 12.63
CA ASP A 215 18.84 -20.48 12.14
C ASP A 215 19.47 -21.04 10.84
N GLY A 216 19.79 -20.16 9.90
CA GLY A 216 20.32 -20.52 8.57
C GLY A 216 19.29 -21.08 7.60
N ARG A 217 18.00 -21.19 7.97
CA ARG A 217 16.92 -21.68 7.10
C ARG A 217 16.30 -20.59 6.23
N ILE A 218 15.65 -21.04 5.15
CA ILE A 218 14.84 -20.23 4.25
C ILE A 218 13.39 -20.68 4.39
N VAL A 219 12.56 -19.88 5.05
CA VAL A 219 11.19 -20.23 5.44
C VAL A 219 10.19 -19.50 4.55
N PHE A 220 9.33 -20.25 3.86
CA PHE A 220 8.37 -19.72 2.90
C PHE A 220 6.94 -20.10 3.24
N ALA A 221 6.09 -19.09 3.45
CA ALA A 221 4.65 -19.26 3.66
C ALA A 221 3.85 -18.80 2.43
N GLU A 222 3.29 -19.75 1.69
CA GLU A 222 2.52 -19.46 0.47
C GLU A 222 1.04 -19.24 0.79
N LYS A 223 0.46 -18.16 0.25
CA LYS A 223 -0.95 -17.78 0.47
C LYS A 223 -1.94 -18.88 0.05
N CYS A 224 -1.57 -19.74 -0.92
CA CYS A 224 -2.40 -20.86 -1.36
C CYS A 224 -2.60 -21.92 -0.27
N HIS A 225 -1.69 -22.02 0.70
CA HIS A 225 -1.81 -22.94 1.84
C HIS A 225 -2.56 -22.28 2.99
N PHE A 226 -2.21 -21.05 3.35
CA PHE A 226 -2.92 -20.27 4.34
C PHE A 226 -2.61 -18.78 4.20
N GLU A 227 -3.54 -17.93 4.64
CA GLU A 227 -3.32 -16.49 4.69
C GLU A 227 -2.87 -16.04 6.10
N ILE A 228 -1.77 -15.29 6.13
CA ILE A 228 -1.38 -14.52 7.29
C ILE A 228 -2.28 -13.28 7.35
N GLN A 229 -3.05 -13.16 8.43
CA GLN A 229 -3.95 -12.03 8.63
C GLN A 229 -3.14 -10.74 8.75
N GLY A 230 -3.65 -9.64 8.18
CA GLY A 230 -2.93 -8.36 8.08
C GLY A 230 -2.48 -7.81 9.44
N GLU A 231 -3.27 -8.04 10.48
CA GLU A 231 -2.96 -7.69 11.87
C GLU A 231 -1.82 -8.50 12.48
N LYS A 232 -1.56 -9.71 11.98
CA LYS A 232 -0.51 -10.63 12.44
C LYS A 232 0.77 -10.55 11.61
N VAL A 233 0.75 -9.89 10.46
CA VAL A 233 1.92 -9.76 9.57
C VAL A 233 3.17 -9.27 10.32
N ARG A 234 3.07 -8.15 11.05
CA ARG A 234 4.23 -7.55 11.73
C ARG A 234 4.70 -8.38 12.92
N GLU A 235 3.77 -9.07 13.60
CA GLU A 235 4.08 -10.02 14.68
C GLU A 235 4.91 -11.17 14.14
N HIS A 236 4.44 -11.87 13.10
CA HIS A 236 5.21 -12.95 12.47
C HIS A 236 6.58 -12.46 11.97
N LEU A 237 6.63 -11.31 11.29
CA LEU A 237 7.89 -10.72 10.85
C LEU A 237 8.86 -10.52 12.01
N SER A 238 8.39 -10.01 13.16
CA SER A 238 9.26 -9.72 14.31
C SER A 238 10.03 -10.93 14.88
N HIS A 239 9.60 -12.17 14.58
CA HIS A 239 10.33 -13.38 14.96
C HIS A 239 11.57 -13.65 14.10
N PHE A 240 11.66 -13.04 12.91
CA PHE A 240 12.74 -13.28 11.95
C PHE A 240 13.69 -12.08 11.87
N ARG A 241 14.97 -12.38 11.61
CA ARG A 241 15.99 -11.34 11.35
C ARG A 241 15.91 -10.83 9.92
N TYR A 242 15.67 -11.70 8.94
CA TYR A 242 15.68 -11.33 7.53
C TYR A 242 14.33 -11.59 6.87
N PHE A 243 13.93 -10.71 5.95
CA PHE A 243 12.72 -10.90 5.17
C PHE A 243 12.96 -10.67 3.68
N LEU A 244 12.68 -11.68 2.85
CA LEU A 244 12.84 -11.58 1.41
C LEU A 244 11.62 -10.88 0.79
N CYS A 245 11.77 -9.60 0.48
CA CYS A 245 10.71 -8.83 -0.16
C CYS A 245 10.74 -9.09 -1.66
N CYS A 246 10.00 -10.11 -2.07
CA CYS A 246 9.93 -10.48 -3.47
C CYS A 246 9.24 -9.36 -4.30
N PRO A 247 9.65 -9.13 -5.56
CA PRO A 247 9.03 -8.11 -6.42
C PRO A 247 7.52 -8.29 -6.59
N GLY A 248 6.75 -7.21 -6.71
CA GLY A 248 5.31 -7.31 -6.97
C GLY A 248 4.96 -7.64 -8.42
N VAL A 249 3.68 -7.99 -8.66
CA VAL A 249 3.17 -8.37 -10.00
C VAL A 249 3.06 -7.19 -10.95
N PHE A 250 2.48 -6.09 -10.47
CA PHE A 250 2.16 -4.91 -11.29
C PHE A 250 3.15 -3.77 -11.07
N ALA A 251 3.83 -3.80 -9.92
CA ALA A 251 4.87 -2.87 -9.59
C ALA A 251 5.99 -3.66 -8.89
N PRO A 252 7.26 -3.41 -9.21
CA PRO A 252 8.43 -3.99 -8.58
C PRO A 252 8.40 -3.77 -7.07
N LEU A 253 7.99 -2.58 -6.59
CA LEU A 253 7.92 -2.30 -5.16
C LEU A 253 6.81 -3.08 -4.44
N SER A 254 7.21 -3.80 -3.39
CA SER A 254 6.33 -4.52 -2.50
C SER A 254 6.14 -3.81 -1.15
N HIS A 255 4.90 -3.72 -0.68
CA HIS A 255 4.54 -3.24 0.67
C HIS A 255 5.26 -4.01 1.78
N ASN A 256 5.61 -5.26 1.48
CA ASN A 256 6.45 -6.17 2.26
C ASN A 256 7.75 -5.55 2.76
N PHE A 257 8.34 -4.59 2.02
CA PHE A 257 9.56 -3.91 2.45
C PHE A 257 9.35 -3.09 3.73
N VAL A 258 8.32 -2.24 3.74
CA VAL A 258 8.04 -1.36 4.89
C VAL A 258 7.44 -2.14 6.04
N GLU A 259 6.65 -3.17 5.74
CA GLU A 259 6.16 -4.11 6.74
C GLU A 259 7.33 -4.76 7.50
N ALA A 260 8.37 -5.23 6.80
CA ALA A 260 9.56 -5.81 7.39
C ALA A 260 10.34 -4.81 8.25
N LEU A 261 10.61 -3.60 7.72
CA LEU A 261 11.28 -2.55 8.48
C LEU A 261 10.53 -2.19 9.76
N SER A 262 9.19 -2.09 9.69
CA SER A 262 8.35 -1.78 10.84
C SER A 262 8.33 -2.85 11.94
N ALA A 263 8.85 -4.03 11.63
CA ALA A 263 8.99 -5.16 12.53
C ALA A 263 10.46 -5.42 12.92
N ASN A 264 11.37 -4.47 12.64
CA ASN A 264 12.83 -4.57 12.81
C ASN A 264 13.46 -5.78 12.09
N CYS A 265 12.87 -6.21 10.97
CA CYS A 265 13.52 -7.16 10.08
C CYS A 265 14.47 -6.42 9.14
N VAL A 266 15.53 -7.10 8.73
CA VAL A 266 16.41 -6.67 7.64
C VAL A 266 15.78 -7.13 6.32
N PRO A 267 15.28 -6.21 5.48
CA PRO A 267 14.70 -6.57 4.19
C PRO A 267 15.80 -6.99 3.21
N VAL A 268 15.59 -8.10 2.52
CA VAL A 268 16.40 -8.58 1.40
C VAL A 268 15.61 -8.35 0.12
N ILE A 269 16.16 -7.54 -0.78
CA ILE A 269 15.47 -7.10 -2.01
C ILE A 269 16.39 -7.17 -3.23
N GLN A 270 15.79 -7.36 -4.40
CA GLN A 270 16.53 -7.30 -5.66
C GLN A 270 16.95 -5.84 -5.93
N LYS A 271 18.22 -5.63 -6.31
CA LYS A 271 18.80 -4.30 -6.60
C LYS A 271 17.94 -3.46 -7.54
N HIS A 272 17.41 -4.05 -8.61
CA HIS A 272 16.57 -3.34 -9.60
C HIS A 272 15.22 -2.90 -9.04
N THR A 273 14.71 -3.57 -7.99
CA THR A 273 13.46 -3.20 -7.33
C THR A 273 13.58 -1.87 -6.58
N LEU A 274 14.78 -1.57 -6.09
CA LEU A 274 15.16 -0.31 -5.45
C LEU A 274 15.25 0.86 -6.42
N ILE A 275 15.19 0.65 -7.73
CA ILE A 275 15.38 1.71 -8.73
C ILE A 275 14.03 2.29 -9.18
N LEU A 276 12.90 1.64 -8.87
CA LEU A 276 11.74 1.76 -9.76
C LEU A 276 10.53 2.56 -9.29
N TYR A 277 10.35 2.93 -8.04
CA TYR A 277 9.16 3.72 -7.67
C TYR A 277 9.35 4.51 -6.41
N THR A 278 8.84 5.72 -6.44
CA THR A 278 7.96 6.40 -5.50
C THR A 278 7.45 7.69 -6.21
N LEU A 279 6.86 8.62 -5.49
CA LEU A 279 6.16 9.76 -6.02
C LEU A 279 6.89 11.03 -5.58
N PRO A 280 7.65 11.70 -6.47
CA PRO A 280 7.97 13.10 -6.27
C PRO A 280 6.70 13.89 -6.58
N CYS A 281 6.05 14.49 -5.59
CA CYS A 281 5.19 15.65 -5.87
C CYS A 281 6.12 16.81 -6.19
N SER A 282 6.38 17.07 -7.46
CA SER A 282 7.45 17.98 -7.91
C SER A 282 7.09 19.47 -7.90
N LYS A 283 5.85 19.85 -7.54
CA LYS A 283 5.47 21.26 -7.37
C LYS A 283 4.35 21.44 -6.36
N ILE A 284 4.67 21.65 -5.09
CA ILE A 284 3.71 22.35 -4.23
C ILE A 284 3.83 23.84 -4.57
N GLU A 285 2.97 24.32 -5.47
CA GLU A 285 2.78 25.76 -5.64
C GLU A 285 2.07 26.29 -4.40
N THR A 286 2.85 26.88 -3.49
CA THR A 286 2.31 27.75 -2.45
C THR A 286 1.83 29.04 -3.12
N GLN A 287 0.52 29.22 -3.22
CA GLN A 287 -0.09 30.52 -3.52
C GLN A 287 -0.21 31.37 -2.26
#